data_AF-A0A2N2IQ95-F1
#
_entry.id   AF-A0A2N2IQ95-F1
#
_cell.length_a   1.000
_cell.length_b   1.000
_cell.length_c   1.000
_cell.angle_alpha   90.00
_cell.angle_beta   90.00
_cell.angle_gamma   90.00
#
_symmetry.space_group_name_H-M   'P 1'
#
loop_
_entity.id
_entity.type
_entity.pdbx_description
1 polymer ?
#
loop_
_entity_poly.entity_id
_entity_poly.type
_entity_poly.pdbx_seq_one_letter_code
_entity_poly.pdbx_strand_id
1 'polypeptide(L)'
;AWPPWGFSLPLFTWIAYLGVGWWAHKYADGGGYIVQRICAARNDRDSGRTMLMFVFLHYIVRPWPWIFVALASLVAYPALTDHQSAYPLMMLRHMPPGLLGLMVTAFLAAFMSTIDTHIHWGSSYWVHDLYARFLVKNAPDRHYVTVGRLSGVLVLALAVVIAGNLRSITSAWKILYLLGAGLGPVVLARWLWWKVSAASELFAFGASLALATTLVILDWPADYGLRLLIVSAGSALVWIPVTFWRPSRPTEALEAFFHQVRPPAVGWRVFTPRDPAGHLRLRDVAAQWALGVAACVLFLYGIAMLLFGPRLPGAAACTLAAGFTVAFFRTGQKM
;
A
#
# COMPACT_ATOMS: atom_id res chain seq x y z
N ALA A 1 -21.32 19.62 -21.75
CA ALA A 1 -22.40 18.91 -21.02
C ALA A 1 -21.73 17.91 -20.09
N TRP A 2 -22.06 17.93 -18.80
CA TRP A 2 -21.64 16.88 -17.88
C TRP A 2 -22.05 15.52 -18.45
N PRO A 3 -21.21 14.46 -18.42
CA PRO A 3 -21.70 13.14 -18.73
C PRO A 3 -22.87 12.86 -17.77
N PRO A 4 -24.00 12.30 -18.26
CA PRO A 4 -25.04 11.82 -17.37
C PRO A 4 -24.38 10.91 -16.34
N TRP A 5 -24.89 10.91 -15.11
CA TRP A 5 -24.41 10.08 -14.00
C TRP A 5 -24.60 8.56 -14.25
N GLY A 6 -24.08 8.06 -15.36
CA GLY A 6 -23.70 6.67 -15.50
C GLY A 6 -22.46 6.48 -14.66
N PHE A 7 -22.57 5.67 -13.62
CA PHE A 7 -21.45 5.02 -12.95
C PHE A 7 -20.58 4.28 -13.99
N SER A 8 -19.74 5.00 -14.72
CA SER A 8 -18.90 4.44 -15.79
C SER A 8 -17.50 4.03 -15.30
N LEU A 9 -17.27 4.12 -13.99
CA LEU A 9 -16.69 2.97 -13.31
C LEU A 9 -17.86 2.05 -13.06
N PRO A 10 -17.94 0.87 -13.71
CA PRO A 10 -18.93 -0.13 -13.34
C PRO A 10 -18.95 -0.20 -11.82
N LEU A 11 -20.12 -0.10 -11.18
CA LEU A 11 -20.24 -0.11 -9.71
C LEU A 11 -19.32 -1.18 -9.09
N PHE A 12 -19.20 -2.30 -9.80
CA PHE A 12 -18.24 -3.36 -9.55
C PHE A 12 -16.77 -2.93 -9.47
N THR A 13 -16.23 -2.21 -10.46
CA THR A 13 -14.86 -1.67 -10.42
C THR A 13 -14.67 -0.74 -9.21
N TRP A 14 -15.66 0.09 -8.87
CA TRP A 14 -15.58 0.95 -7.69
C TRP A 14 -15.56 0.14 -6.38
N ILE A 15 -16.45 -0.84 -6.25
CA ILE A 15 -16.47 -1.80 -5.13
C ILE A 15 -15.15 -2.58 -5.07
N ALA A 16 -14.59 -2.98 -6.20
CA ALA A 16 -13.34 -3.73 -6.25
C ALA A 16 -12.15 -2.87 -5.77
N TYR A 17 -12.06 -1.60 -6.20
CA TYR A 17 -10.98 -0.72 -5.73
C TYR A 17 -11.06 -0.46 -4.22
N LEU A 18 -12.26 -0.20 -3.68
CA LEU A 18 -12.44 0.08 -2.25
C LEU A 18 -12.43 -1.18 -1.37
N GLY A 19 -13.01 -2.27 -1.86
CA GLY A 19 -13.26 -3.49 -1.09
C GLY A 19 -12.17 -4.55 -1.25
N VAL A 20 -11.48 -4.60 -2.40
CA VAL A 20 -10.51 -5.65 -2.75
C VAL A 20 -9.10 -5.11 -2.88
N GLY A 21 -8.96 -3.94 -3.51
CA GLY A 21 -7.66 -3.37 -3.87
C GLY A 21 -6.68 -3.36 -2.71
N TRP A 22 -7.10 -2.85 -1.55
CA TRP A 22 -6.21 -2.61 -0.41
C TRP A 22 -5.62 -3.88 0.22
N TRP A 23 -6.31 -5.02 0.18
CA TRP A 23 -5.83 -6.28 0.77
C TRP A 23 -5.34 -7.30 -0.25
N ALA A 24 -5.77 -7.20 -1.52
CA ALA A 24 -5.32 -8.10 -2.57
C ALA A 24 -3.86 -7.80 -2.99
N HIS A 25 -3.40 -6.56 -2.84
CA HIS A 25 -2.08 -6.18 -3.30
C HIS A 25 -0.95 -6.65 -2.36
N LYS A 26 0.26 -6.85 -2.93
CA LYS A 26 1.47 -7.31 -2.22
C LYS A 26 1.93 -6.45 -1.04
N TYR A 27 1.38 -5.24 -0.88
CA TYR A 27 1.69 -4.32 0.22
C TYR A 27 0.64 -4.36 1.35
N ALA A 28 -0.25 -5.37 1.36
CA ALA A 28 -1.32 -5.48 2.36
C ALA A 28 -0.82 -5.54 3.81
N ASP A 29 0.43 -5.95 4.03
CA ASP A 29 1.11 -5.98 5.34
C ASP A 29 1.97 -4.74 5.64
N GLY A 30 1.92 -3.71 4.77
CA GLY A 30 2.70 -2.48 4.89
C GLY A 30 3.89 -2.37 3.93
N GLY A 31 4.37 -3.48 3.35
CA GLY A 31 5.48 -3.45 2.39
C GLY A 31 6.84 -3.03 2.95
N GLY A 32 7.91 -3.34 2.19
CA GLY A 32 9.29 -3.26 2.70
C GLY A 32 9.77 -1.86 3.08
N TYR A 33 9.40 -0.82 2.33
CA TYR A 33 9.88 0.54 2.60
C TYR A 33 9.23 1.17 3.85
N ILE A 34 8.01 0.77 4.21
CA ILE A 34 7.39 1.20 5.48
C ILE A 34 8.09 0.52 6.64
N VAL A 35 8.36 -0.79 6.51
CA VAL A 35 9.11 -1.55 7.53
C VAL A 35 10.49 -0.94 7.76
N GLN A 36 11.21 -0.55 6.72
CA GLN A 36 12.51 0.14 6.86
C GLN A 36 12.40 1.41 7.72
N ARG A 37 11.34 2.21 7.55
CA ARG A 37 11.10 3.42 8.35
C ARG A 37 10.70 3.11 9.79
N ILE A 38 9.94 2.05 10.00
CA ILE A 38 9.56 1.57 11.35
C ILE A 38 10.80 1.08 12.09
N CYS A 39 11.67 0.30 11.44
CA CYS A 39 12.92 -0.21 12.03
C CYS A 39 13.96 0.88 12.30
N ALA A 40 13.87 2.03 11.63
CA ALA A 40 14.71 3.19 11.90
C ALA A 40 14.22 4.01 13.11
N ALA A 41 13.02 3.73 13.64
CA ALA A 41 12.53 4.39 14.85
C ALA A 41 13.28 3.89 16.09
N ARG A 42 13.41 4.77 17.09
CA ARG A 42 14.14 4.50 18.33
C ARG A 42 13.53 3.36 19.16
N ASN A 43 12.21 3.22 19.13
CA ASN A 43 11.44 2.26 19.91
C ASN A 43 10.04 2.09 19.27
N ASP A 44 9.30 1.06 19.73
CA ASP A 44 7.98 0.71 19.22
C ASP A 44 6.93 1.82 19.39
N ARG A 45 7.05 2.62 20.44
CA ARG A 45 6.13 3.74 20.69
C ARG A 45 6.32 4.85 19.66
N ASP A 46 7.56 5.16 19.32
CA ASP A 46 7.91 6.17 18.33
C ASP A 46 7.58 5.67 16.91
N SER A 47 7.72 4.37 16.64
CA SER A 47 7.33 3.78 15.36
C SER A 47 5.82 3.85 15.13
N GLY A 48 5.01 3.51 16.15
CA GLY A 48 3.56 3.65 16.11
C GLY A 48 3.09 5.08 15.91
N ARG A 49 3.69 6.05 16.62
CA ARG A 49 3.42 7.49 16.43
C ARG A 49 3.76 7.97 15.02
N THR A 50 4.88 7.51 14.48
CA THR A 50 5.32 7.85 13.12
C THR A 50 4.30 7.34 12.09
N MET A 51 3.82 6.10 12.25
CA MET A 51 2.81 5.54 11.35
C MET A 51 1.47 6.28 11.44
N LEU A 52 1.07 6.70 12.64
CA LEU A 52 -0.17 7.46 12.83
C LEU A 52 -0.09 8.87 12.24
N MET A 53 1.04 9.54 12.42
CA MET A 53 1.30 10.82 11.77
C MET A 53 1.31 10.67 10.25
N PHE A 54 1.91 9.60 9.73
CA PHE A 54 1.85 9.27 8.31
C PHE A 54 0.41 9.09 7.84
N VAL A 55 -0.42 8.30 8.54
CA VAL A 55 -1.82 8.09 8.17
C VAL A 55 -2.59 9.41 8.16
N PHE A 56 -2.43 10.25 9.18
CA PHE A 56 -3.09 11.55 9.26
C PHE A 56 -2.66 12.50 8.15
N LEU A 57 -1.36 12.73 7.99
CA LEU A 57 -0.86 13.65 6.97
C LEU A 57 -1.14 13.13 5.55
N HIS A 58 -0.98 11.83 5.31
CA HIS A 58 -1.08 11.24 3.98
C HIS A 58 -2.53 11.03 3.52
N TYR A 59 -3.39 10.48 4.38
CA TYR A 59 -4.76 10.12 3.99
C TYR A 59 -5.78 11.18 4.36
N ILE A 60 -5.56 11.99 5.40
CA ILE A 60 -6.52 13.00 5.82
C ILE A 60 -6.17 14.38 5.24
N VAL A 61 -4.93 14.84 5.40
CA VAL A 61 -4.55 16.23 5.05
C VAL A 61 -4.18 16.36 3.58
N ARG A 62 -3.22 15.55 3.11
CA ARG A 62 -2.62 15.65 1.78
C ARG A 62 -3.63 15.63 0.63
N PRO A 63 -4.72 14.84 0.62
CA PRO A 63 -5.62 14.78 -0.54
C PRO A 63 -6.34 16.10 -0.84
N TRP A 64 -6.64 16.92 0.17
CA TRP A 64 -7.47 18.13 0.00
C TRP A 64 -6.89 19.16 -0.95
N PRO A 65 -5.60 19.56 -0.85
CA PRO A 65 -4.99 20.43 -1.85
C PRO A 65 -5.17 19.92 -3.29
N TRP A 66 -5.00 18.62 -3.52
CA TRP A 66 -5.17 18.03 -4.86
C TRP A 66 -6.62 18.04 -5.33
N ILE A 67 -7.54 17.64 -4.45
CA ILE A 67 -8.98 17.63 -4.74
C ILE A 67 -9.47 19.04 -5.05
N PHE A 68 -9.06 20.03 -4.25
CA PHE A 68 -9.45 21.42 -4.46
C PHE A 68 -8.98 21.95 -5.82
N VAL A 69 -7.70 21.74 -6.16
CA VAL A 69 -7.16 22.16 -7.46
C VAL A 69 -7.84 21.39 -8.61
N ALA A 70 -8.10 20.10 -8.45
CA ALA A 70 -8.81 19.31 -9.45
C ALA A 70 -10.22 19.85 -9.71
N LEU A 71 -11.01 20.10 -8.65
CA LEU A 71 -12.36 20.67 -8.78
C LEU A 71 -12.34 22.07 -9.40
N ALA A 72 -11.40 22.93 -8.97
CA ALA A 72 -11.21 24.26 -9.56
C ALA A 72 -10.87 24.17 -11.06
N SER A 73 -10.05 23.20 -11.46
CA SER A 73 -9.68 23.01 -12.87
C SER A 73 -10.86 22.62 -13.77
N LEU A 74 -11.85 21.90 -13.24
CA LEU A 74 -13.08 21.55 -13.98
C LEU A 74 -13.93 22.77 -14.31
N VAL A 75 -13.91 23.78 -13.42
CA VAL A 75 -14.64 25.05 -13.63
C VAL A 75 -13.83 25.98 -14.52
N ALA A 76 -12.51 26.08 -14.31
CA ALA A 76 -11.64 26.96 -15.08
C ALA A 76 -11.42 26.48 -16.52
N TYR A 77 -11.38 25.17 -16.76
CA TYR A 77 -11.07 24.56 -18.06
C TYR A 77 -12.08 23.46 -18.44
N PRO A 78 -13.38 23.79 -18.62
CA PRO A 78 -14.43 22.79 -18.82
C PRO A 78 -14.33 22.04 -20.17
N ALA A 79 -13.57 22.57 -21.14
CA ALA A 79 -13.35 21.96 -22.44
C ALA A 79 -12.02 21.19 -22.55
N LEU A 80 -11.27 21.06 -21.44
CA LEU A 80 -9.99 20.37 -21.44
C LEU A 80 -10.19 18.86 -21.63
N THR A 81 -9.67 18.33 -22.73
CA THR A 81 -9.79 16.90 -23.08
C THR A 81 -8.77 16.05 -22.35
N ASP A 82 -7.54 16.55 -22.18
CA ASP A 82 -6.51 15.87 -21.40
C ASP A 82 -6.54 16.30 -19.93
N HIS A 83 -7.23 15.50 -19.11
CA HIS A 83 -7.36 15.75 -17.68
C HIS A 83 -6.02 15.67 -16.92
N GLN A 84 -5.00 14.98 -17.45
CA GLN A 84 -3.70 14.89 -16.79
C GLN A 84 -2.93 16.22 -16.86
N SER A 85 -3.16 17.00 -17.91
CA SER A 85 -2.57 18.33 -18.08
C SER A 85 -3.21 19.42 -17.21
N ALA A 86 -4.36 19.14 -16.57
CA ALA A 86 -5.13 20.14 -15.83
C ALA A 86 -4.33 20.80 -14.70
N TYR A 87 -3.61 19.99 -13.91
CA TYR A 87 -2.85 20.51 -12.77
C TYR A 87 -1.65 21.38 -13.20
N PRO A 88 -0.78 20.93 -14.13
CA PRO A 88 0.25 21.80 -14.70
C PRO A 88 -0.30 23.10 -15.33
N LEU A 89 -1.44 23.01 -16.03
CA LEU A 89 -2.08 24.17 -16.64
C LEU A 89 -2.55 25.18 -15.59
N MET A 90 -3.16 24.70 -14.50
CA MET A 90 -3.55 25.54 -13.36
C MET A 90 -2.35 26.28 -12.76
N MET A 91 -1.21 25.59 -12.60
CA MET A 91 0.02 26.22 -12.10
C MET A 91 0.51 27.32 -13.04
N LEU A 92 0.64 27.02 -14.33
CA LEU A 92 1.20 27.94 -15.32
C LEU A 92 0.35 29.20 -15.52
N ARG A 93 -0.98 29.08 -15.45
CA ARG A 93 -1.88 30.20 -15.73
C ARG A 93 -2.25 31.03 -14.50
N HIS A 94 -2.17 30.48 -13.29
CA HIS A 94 -2.68 31.15 -12.08
C HIS A 94 -1.62 31.44 -11.02
N MET A 95 -0.39 30.92 -11.12
CA MET A 95 0.65 31.23 -10.15
C MET A 95 1.52 32.42 -10.59
N PRO A 96 1.83 33.37 -9.69
CA PRO A 96 2.84 34.39 -9.98
C PRO A 96 4.23 33.75 -10.10
N PRO A 97 5.19 34.38 -10.81
CA PRO A 97 6.48 33.77 -11.15
C PRO A 97 7.25 33.18 -9.95
N GLY A 98 7.26 33.86 -8.81
CA GLY A 98 7.94 33.37 -7.60
C GLY A 98 7.31 32.09 -7.02
N LEU A 99 5.97 32.04 -6.94
CA LEU A 99 5.26 30.86 -6.46
C LEU A 99 5.31 29.71 -7.49
N LEU A 100 5.30 30.03 -8.78
CA LEU A 100 5.48 29.05 -9.84
C LEU A 100 6.84 28.36 -9.71
N GLY A 101 7.91 29.13 -9.54
CA GLY A 101 9.26 28.58 -9.34
C GLY A 101 9.36 27.71 -8.08
N LEU A 102 8.76 28.16 -6.97
CA LEU A 102 8.68 27.37 -5.73
C LEU A 102 7.92 26.06 -5.96
N MET A 103 6.78 26.11 -6.66
CA MET A 103 5.96 24.94 -6.93
C MET A 103 6.70 23.92 -7.82
N VAL A 104 7.33 24.36 -8.91
CA VAL A 104 8.14 23.48 -9.79
C VAL A 104 9.25 22.81 -8.98
N THR A 105 9.94 23.56 -8.13
CA THR A 105 10.98 23.02 -7.24
C THR A 105 10.43 22.00 -6.26
N ALA A 106 9.27 22.27 -5.65
CA ALA A 106 8.59 21.34 -4.75
C ALA A 106 8.16 20.03 -5.45
N PHE A 107 7.70 20.11 -6.70
CA PHE A 107 7.40 18.93 -7.53
C PHE A 107 8.63 18.09 -7.80
N LEU A 108 9.75 18.72 -8.16
CA LEU A 108 11.02 18.02 -8.36
C LEU A 108 11.51 17.37 -7.07
N ALA A 109 11.42 18.07 -5.94
CA ALA A 109 11.79 17.52 -4.63
C ALA A 109 10.91 16.31 -4.25
N ALA A 110 9.59 16.40 -4.45
CA ALA A 110 8.66 15.29 -4.18
C ALA A 110 8.94 14.08 -5.10
N PHE A 111 9.22 14.32 -6.38
CA PHE A 111 9.61 13.29 -7.34
C PHE A 111 10.93 12.62 -6.93
N MET A 112 11.96 13.41 -6.61
CA MET A 112 13.25 12.91 -6.13
C MET A 112 13.09 12.07 -4.86
N SER A 113 12.27 12.49 -3.90
CA SER A 113 12.04 11.72 -2.66
C SER A 113 11.46 10.31 -2.93
N THR A 114 10.64 10.18 -3.99
CA THR A 114 10.02 8.92 -4.37
C THR A 114 11.03 8.04 -5.10
N ILE A 115 11.77 8.59 -6.06
CA ILE A 115 12.84 7.87 -6.77
C ILE A 115 13.90 7.39 -5.79
N ASP A 116 14.35 8.27 -4.90
CA ASP A 116 15.35 7.98 -3.87
C ASP A 116 14.97 6.77 -3.01
N THR A 117 13.72 6.74 -2.53
CA THR A 117 13.18 5.60 -1.77
C THR A 117 13.26 4.30 -2.58
N HIS A 118 12.84 4.30 -3.85
CA HIS A 118 12.81 3.09 -4.67
C HIS A 118 14.21 2.61 -5.09
N ILE A 119 15.14 3.53 -5.37
CA ILE A 119 16.53 3.19 -5.70
C ILE A 119 17.23 2.62 -4.48
N HIS A 120 17.12 3.26 -3.32
CA HIS A 120 17.75 2.76 -2.09
C HIS A 120 17.18 1.39 -1.69
N TRP A 121 15.86 1.24 -1.72
CA TRP A 121 15.20 -0.02 -1.42
C TRP A 121 15.57 -1.12 -2.42
N GLY A 122 15.56 -0.82 -3.73
CA GLY A 122 15.95 -1.77 -4.78
C GLY A 122 17.43 -2.18 -4.71
N SER A 123 18.32 -1.22 -4.43
CA SER A 123 19.76 -1.48 -4.27
C SER A 123 20.05 -2.39 -3.07
N SER A 124 19.32 -2.22 -1.97
CA SER A 124 19.42 -3.07 -0.77
C SER A 124 19.09 -4.52 -1.10
N TYR A 125 18.05 -4.78 -1.88
CA TYR A 125 17.72 -6.15 -2.32
C TYR A 125 18.80 -6.74 -3.22
N TRP A 126 19.30 -5.96 -4.18
CA TRP A 126 20.41 -6.39 -5.03
C TRP A 126 21.65 -6.79 -4.21
N VAL A 127 22.00 -5.99 -3.21
CA VAL A 127 23.17 -6.24 -2.37
C VAL A 127 22.94 -7.42 -1.43
N HIS A 128 21.89 -7.41 -0.62
CA HIS A 128 21.74 -8.37 0.47
C HIS A 128 21.11 -9.70 0.02
N ASP A 129 20.14 -9.67 -0.88
CA ASP A 129 19.38 -10.88 -1.24
C ASP A 129 20.03 -11.65 -2.39
N LEU A 130 20.75 -10.95 -3.27
CA LEU A 130 21.41 -11.56 -4.43
C LEU A 130 22.94 -11.59 -4.27
N TYR A 131 23.57 -10.43 -4.14
CA TYR A 131 25.03 -10.31 -4.25
C TYR A 131 25.78 -10.90 -3.05
N ALA A 132 25.50 -10.43 -1.84
CA ALA A 132 26.14 -10.89 -0.61
C ALA A 132 25.80 -12.34 -0.28
N ARG A 133 24.58 -12.77 -0.65
CA ARG A 133 24.08 -14.12 -0.38
C ARG A 133 24.68 -15.18 -1.30
N PHE A 134 24.83 -14.89 -2.59
CA PHE A 134 25.19 -15.90 -3.59
C PHE A 134 26.52 -15.67 -4.31
N LEU A 135 26.97 -14.42 -4.47
CA LEU A 135 28.16 -14.09 -5.27
C LEU A 135 29.41 -13.88 -4.42
N VAL A 136 29.41 -12.87 -3.56
CA VAL A 136 30.58 -12.52 -2.72
C VAL A 136 30.16 -12.47 -1.26
N LYS A 137 30.61 -13.46 -0.50
CA LYS A 137 30.31 -13.62 0.92
C LYS A 137 31.42 -13.00 1.76
N ASN A 138 31.08 -12.44 2.92
CA ASN A 138 32.02 -11.90 3.93
C ASN A 138 32.97 -10.79 3.43
N ALA A 139 32.57 -10.01 2.43
CA ALA A 139 33.29 -8.79 2.07
C ALA A 139 33.13 -7.71 3.15
N PRO A 140 34.06 -6.73 3.25
CA PRO A 140 33.92 -5.62 4.18
C PRO A 140 32.75 -4.69 3.79
N ASP A 141 32.10 -4.03 4.75
CA ASP A 141 30.90 -3.20 4.50
C ASP A 141 31.07 -2.16 3.39
N ARG A 142 32.26 -1.55 3.30
CA ARG A 142 32.61 -0.60 2.22
C ARG A 142 32.42 -1.19 0.81
N HIS A 143 32.65 -2.50 0.65
CA HIS A 143 32.42 -3.21 -0.60
C HIS A 143 30.93 -3.26 -0.92
N TYR A 144 30.10 -3.70 0.03
CA TYR A 144 28.66 -3.79 -0.17
C TYR A 144 28.00 -2.43 -0.40
N VAL A 145 28.47 -1.38 0.28
CA VAL A 145 28.01 0.01 0.01
C VAL A 145 28.36 0.43 -1.42
N THR A 146 29.55 0.10 -1.90
CA THR A 146 29.97 0.43 -3.28
C THR A 146 29.12 -0.32 -4.29
N VAL A 147 28.90 -1.63 -4.08
CA VAL A 147 28.03 -2.45 -4.94
C VAL A 147 26.59 -1.93 -4.92
N GLY A 148 26.08 -1.48 -3.77
CA GLY A 148 24.76 -0.84 -3.65
C GLY A 148 24.64 0.46 -4.45
N ARG A 149 25.66 1.32 -4.42
CA ARG A 149 25.67 2.53 -5.25
C ARG A 149 25.68 2.21 -6.74
N LEU A 150 26.49 1.23 -7.16
CA LEU A 150 26.57 0.80 -8.56
C LEU A 150 25.25 0.15 -9.03
N SER A 151 24.64 -0.70 -8.21
CA SER A 151 23.34 -1.31 -8.54
C SER A 151 22.24 -0.25 -8.60
N GLY A 152 22.28 0.77 -7.74
CA GLY A 152 21.38 1.92 -7.80
C GLY A 152 21.47 2.69 -9.11
N VAL A 153 22.69 2.96 -9.60
CA VAL A 153 22.91 3.59 -10.91
C VAL A 153 22.37 2.72 -12.05
N LEU A 154 22.61 1.40 -12.01
CA LEU A 154 22.10 0.46 -12.99
C LEU A 154 20.56 0.43 -13.02
N VAL A 155 19.92 0.36 -11.85
CA VAL A 155 18.46 0.37 -11.72
C VAL A 155 17.89 1.67 -12.25
N LEU A 156 18.52 2.81 -11.96
CA LEU A 156 18.10 4.11 -12.49
C LEU A 156 18.22 4.16 -14.01
N ALA A 157 19.33 3.70 -14.58
CA ALA A 157 19.52 3.66 -16.03
C ALA A 157 18.45 2.81 -16.71
N LEU A 158 18.16 1.61 -16.17
CA LEU A 158 17.10 0.75 -16.68
C LEU A 158 15.72 1.40 -16.54
N ALA A 159 15.45 2.06 -15.41
CA ALA A 159 14.19 2.78 -15.19
C ALA A 159 13.99 3.90 -16.23
N VAL A 160 15.04 4.66 -16.57
CA VAL A 160 14.98 5.71 -17.61
C VAL A 160 14.67 5.10 -18.98
N VAL A 161 15.32 3.99 -19.34
CA VAL A 161 15.04 3.29 -20.61
C VAL A 161 13.61 2.79 -20.67
N ILE A 162 13.12 2.14 -19.61
CA ILE A 162 11.74 1.65 -19.54
C ILE A 162 10.77 2.83 -19.61
N ALA A 163 10.98 3.88 -18.82
CA ALA A 163 10.12 5.05 -18.78
C ALA A 163 10.05 5.75 -20.15
N GLY A 164 11.16 5.87 -20.87
CA GLY A 164 11.20 6.43 -22.23
C GLY A 164 10.42 5.62 -23.28
N ASN A 165 10.10 4.35 -22.98
CA ASN A 165 9.32 3.47 -23.86
C ASN A 165 7.87 3.25 -23.39
N LEU A 166 7.47 3.83 -22.25
CA LEU A 166 6.11 3.72 -21.74
C LEU A 166 5.15 4.64 -22.50
N ARG A 167 4.13 4.05 -23.15
CA ARG A 167 3.06 4.80 -23.81
C ARG A 167 1.99 5.33 -22.86
N SER A 168 1.80 4.66 -21.71
CA SER A 168 0.76 5.01 -20.73
C SER A 168 1.17 4.60 -19.32
N ILE A 169 1.24 5.59 -18.42
CA ILE A 169 1.51 5.39 -17.00
C ILE A 169 0.37 4.61 -16.34
N THR A 170 -0.87 4.91 -16.71
CA THR A 170 -2.07 4.23 -16.17
C THR A 170 -2.05 2.74 -16.51
N SER A 171 -1.68 2.39 -17.74
CA SER A 171 -1.62 0.99 -18.17
C SER A 171 -0.50 0.25 -17.45
N ALA A 172 0.69 0.87 -17.33
CA ALA A 172 1.81 0.30 -16.57
C ALA A 172 1.43 0.05 -15.11
N TRP A 173 0.79 1.03 -14.45
CA TRP A 173 0.32 0.90 -13.07
C TRP A 173 -0.69 -0.24 -12.94
N LYS A 174 -1.69 -0.33 -13.83
CA LYS A 174 -2.70 -1.40 -13.80
C LYS A 174 -2.09 -2.80 -13.90
N ILE A 175 -1.09 -2.98 -14.77
CA ILE A 175 -0.39 -4.26 -14.93
C ILE A 175 0.41 -4.59 -13.67
N LEU A 176 1.23 -3.66 -13.18
CA LEU A 176 2.05 -3.87 -11.98
C LEU A 176 1.20 -4.14 -10.73
N TYR A 177 0.05 -3.48 -10.63
CA TYR A 177 -0.88 -3.68 -9.54
C TYR A 177 -1.53 -5.06 -9.60
N LEU A 178 -1.97 -5.47 -10.79
CA LEU A 178 -2.59 -6.78 -11.03
C LEU A 178 -1.62 -7.93 -10.76
N LEU A 179 -0.35 -7.79 -11.17
CA LEU A 179 0.71 -8.76 -10.86
C LEU A 179 0.89 -8.97 -9.35
N GLY A 180 0.69 -7.92 -8.55
CA GLY A 180 0.74 -7.98 -7.09
C GLY A 180 -0.55 -8.43 -6.42
N ALA A 181 -1.68 -8.53 -7.15
CA ALA A 181 -3.00 -8.77 -6.58
C ALA A 181 -3.22 -10.22 -6.08
N GLY A 182 -2.41 -11.18 -6.53
CA GLY A 182 -2.47 -12.56 -6.03
C GLY A 182 -1.63 -12.78 -4.78
N LEU A 183 -0.79 -11.83 -4.36
CA LEU A 183 0.09 -11.95 -3.20
C LEU A 183 -0.55 -11.49 -1.90
N GLY A 184 -1.43 -10.49 -1.93
CA GLY A 184 -2.04 -9.95 -0.72
C GLY A 184 -2.72 -10.99 0.18
N PRO A 185 -3.51 -11.94 -0.35
CA PRO A 185 -4.16 -12.95 0.48
C PRO A 185 -3.17 -13.82 1.26
N VAL A 186 -2.09 -14.30 0.62
CA VAL A 186 -1.09 -15.15 1.29
C VAL A 186 -0.26 -14.36 2.30
N VAL A 187 0.07 -13.11 1.95
CA VAL A 187 0.83 -12.20 2.82
C VAL A 187 0.03 -11.82 4.06
N LEU A 188 -1.28 -11.65 3.97
CA LEU A 188 -2.14 -11.46 5.15
C LEU A 188 -2.30 -12.77 5.94
N ALA A 189 -2.49 -13.89 5.24
CA ALA A 189 -2.64 -15.19 5.87
C ALA A 189 -1.41 -15.58 6.70
N ARG A 190 -0.19 -15.19 6.32
CA ARG A 190 1.04 -15.50 7.06
C ARG A 190 1.04 -14.98 8.50
N TRP A 191 0.36 -13.85 8.76
CA TRP A 191 0.23 -13.29 10.10
C TRP A 191 -0.85 -13.99 10.93
N LEU A 192 -1.90 -14.48 10.27
CA LEU A 192 -3.06 -15.06 10.92
C LEU A 192 -3.00 -16.59 11.02
N TRP A 193 -2.14 -17.25 10.25
CA TRP A 193 -2.11 -18.69 10.09
C TRP A 193 -0.69 -19.25 10.03
N TRP A 194 -0.29 -19.98 11.08
CA TRP A 194 1.08 -20.50 11.25
C TRP A 194 1.55 -21.48 10.15
N LYS A 195 0.62 -22.06 9.37
CA LYS A 195 0.97 -23.07 8.35
C LYS A 195 1.51 -22.46 7.06
N VAL A 196 1.26 -21.17 6.80
CA VAL A 196 1.71 -20.49 5.60
C VAL A 196 3.25 -20.55 5.56
N SER A 197 3.78 -20.97 4.41
CA SER A 197 5.21 -21.20 4.22
C SER A 197 5.74 -20.41 3.03
N ALA A 198 7.07 -20.36 2.89
CA ALA A 198 7.71 -19.79 1.70
C ALA A 198 7.26 -20.47 0.39
N ALA A 199 6.88 -21.76 0.44
CA ALA A 199 6.30 -22.43 -0.72
C ALA A 199 4.91 -21.87 -1.05
N SER A 200 4.05 -21.65 -0.05
CA SER A 200 2.75 -21.01 -0.25
C SER A 200 2.90 -19.66 -0.95
N GLU A 201 3.84 -18.83 -0.49
CA GLU A 201 4.11 -17.52 -1.08
C GLU A 201 4.65 -17.60 -2.51
N LEU A 202 5.59 -18.52 -2.77
CA LEU A 202 6.16 -18.71 -4.11
C LEU A 202 5.11 -19.18 -5.12
N PHE A 203 4.23 -20.10 -4.73
CA PHE A 203 3.14 -20.57 -5.58
C PHE A 203 2.06 -19.51 -5.78
N ALA A 204 1.77 -18.69 -4.76
CA ALA A 204 0.91 -17.52 -4.91
C ALA A 204 1.50 -16.51 -5.91
N PHE A 205 2.81 -16.26 -5.84
CA PHE A 205 3.49 -15.39 -6.79
C PHE A 205 3.40 -15.93 -8.22
N GLY A 206 3.73 -17.21 -8.41
CA GLY A 206 3.67 -17.86 -9.73
C GLY A 206 2.26 -17.87 -10.31
N ALA A 207 1.25 -18.20 -9.50
CA ALA A 207 -0.14 -18.16 -9.92
C ALA A 207 -0.61 -16.74 -10.26
N SER A 208 -0.25 -15.75 -9.43
CA SER A 208 -0.54 -14.34 -9.67
C SER A 208 0.05 -13.87 -11.00
N LEU A 209 1.34 -14.15 -11.23
CA LEU A 209 2.06 -13.79 -12.45
C LEU A 209 1.43 -14.45 -13.68
N ALA A 210 1.15 -15.75 -13.62
CA ALA A 210 0.56 -16.50 -14.74
C ALA A 210 -0.86 -16.01 -15.06
N LEU A 211 -1.72 -15.87 -14.04
CA LEU A 211 -3.09 -15.39 -14.21
C LEU A 211 -3.12 -13.95 -14.71
N ALA A 212 -2.41 -13.04 -14.05
CA ALA A 212 -2.38 -11.63 -14.44
C ALA A 212 -1.88 -11.45 -15.88
N THR A 213 -0.80 -12.14 -16.27
CA THR A 213 -0.27 -12.09 -17.63
C THR A 213 -1.27 -12.64 -18.64
N THR A 214 -1.91 -13.77 -18.33
CA THR A 214 -2.93 -14.39 -19.18
C THR A 214 -4.13 -13.47 -19.39
N LEU A 215 -4.70 -12.89 -18.32
CA LEU A 215 -5.84 -11.99 -18.40
C LEU A 215 -5.52 -10.68 -19.14
N VAL A 216 -4.28 -10.20 -19.04
CA VAL A 216 -3.82 -9.03 -19.80
C VAL A 216 -3.67 -9.34 -21.28
N ILE A 217 -3.09 -10.49 -21.63
CA ILE A 217 -2.91 -10.91 -23.04
C ILE A 217 -4.26 -11.21 -23.71
N LEU A 218 -5.15 -11.92 -23.02
CA LEU A 218 -6.48 -12.26 -23.51
C LEU A 218 -7.46 -11.08 -23.46
N ASP A 219 -7.04 -9.96 -22.87
CA ASP A 219 -7.86 -8.77 -22.58
C ASP A 219 -9.23 -9.10 -21.93
N TRP A 220 -9.26 -10.12 -21.06
CA TRP A 220 -10.49 -10.64 -20.48
C TRP A 220 -10.38 -10.84 -18.97
N PRO A 221 -11.45 -10.56 -18.19
CA PRO A 221 -12.65 -9.80 -18.57
C PRO A 221 -12.34 -8.32 -18.80
N ALA A 222 -13.18 -7.57 -19.52
CA ALA A 222 -12.94 -6.15 -19.78
C ALA A 222 -12.89 -5.29 -18.49
N ASP A 223 -13.64 -5.69 -17.46
CA ASP A 223 -13.66 -5.01 -16.17
C ASP A 223 -12.39 -5.30 -15.35
N TYR A 224 -11.68 -4.24 -14.97
CA TYR A 224 -10.43 -4.34 -14.22
C TYR A 224 -10.64 -4.86 -12.79
N GLY A 225 -11.76 -4.49 -12.14
CA GLY A 225 -12.11 -5.01 -10.83
C GLY A 225 -12.30 -6.52 -10.83
N LEU A 226 -12.91 -7.06 -11.89
CA LEU A 226 -13.03 -8.51 -12.08
C LEU A 226 -11.67 -9.16 -12.28
N ARG A 227 -10.77 -8.55 -13.06
CA ARG A 227 -9.38 -9.04 -13.19
C ARG A 227 -8.69 -9.15 -11.84
N LEU A 228 -8.79 -8.12 -10.98
CA LEU A 228 -8.21 -8.13 -9.63
C LEU A 228 -8.74 -9.29 -8.79
N LEU A 229 -10.06 -9.50 -8.81
CA LEU A 229 -10.71 -10.57 -8.06
C LEU A 229 -10.32 -11.96 -8.57
N ILE A 230 -10.29 -12.15 -9.89
CA ILE A 230 -9.90 -13.43 -10.50
C ILE A 230 -8.45 -13.76 -10.15
N VAL A 231 -7.52 -12.79 -10.24
CA VAL A 231 -6.12 -13.01 -9.90
C VAL A 231 -5.95 -13.30 -8.40
N SER A 232 -6.61 -12.52 -7.54
CA SER A 232 -6.54 -12.71 -6.08
C SER A 232 -7.13 -14.05 -5.65
N ALA A 233 -8.34 -14.38 -6.09
CA ALA A 233 -9.01 -15.64 -5.77
C ALA A 233 -8.32 -16.84 -6.42
N GLY A 234 -7.93 -16.72 -7.69
CA GLY A 234 -7.23 -17.76 -8.43
C GLY A 234 -5.88 -18.10 -7.81
N SER A 235 -5.13 -17.09 -7.37
CA SER A 235 -3.91 -17.32 -6.58
C SER A 235 -4.19 -18.05 -5.27
N ALA A 236 -5.26 -17.68 -4.55
CA ALA A 236 -5.68 -18.36 -3.33
C ALA A 236 -6.02 -19.84 -3.54
N LEU A 237 -6.68 -20.17 -4.65
CA LEU A 237 -6.97 -21.56 -5.03
C LEU A 237 -5.70 -22.38 -5.27
N VAL A 238 -4.56 -21.75 -5.56
CA VAL A 238 -3.28 -22.43 -5.73
C VAL A 238 -2.51 -22.55 -4.42
N TRP A 239 -2.33 -21.46 -3.67
CA TRP A 239 -1.46 -21.50 -2.49
C TRP A 239 -2.10 -22.18 -1.28
N ILE A 240 -3.43 -22.19 -1.16
CA ILE A 240 -4.13 -22.86 -0.05
C ILE A 240 -3.86 -24.37 -0.08
N PRO A 241 -4.07 -25.12 -1.20
CA PRO A 241 -3.68 -26.53 -1.29
C PRO A 241 -2.20 -26.77 -1.02
N VAL A 242 -1.31 -25.91 -1.54
CA VAL A 242 0.14 -26.02 -1.31
C VAL A 242 0.50 -25.93 0.17
N THR A 243 -0.23 -25.12 0.94
CA THR A 243 -0.07 -24.97 2.39
C THR A 243 -0.36 -26.26 3.15
N PHE A 244 -1.21 -27.14 2.61
CA PHE A 244 -1.49 -28.46 3.18
C PHE A 244 -0.61 -29.57 2.61
N TRP A 245 -0.04 -29.36 1.41
CA TRP A 245 0.78 -30.37 0.75
C TRP A 245 2.10 -30.63 1.49
N ARG A 246 2.75 -29.60 2.03
CA ARG A 246 3.96 -29.78 2.85
C ARG A 246 3.59 -29.84 4.33
N PRO A 247 4.03 -30.86 5.09
CA PRO A 247 3.79 -30.92 6.52
C PRO A 247 4.56 -29.81 7.23
N SER A 248 3.89 -28.68 7.49
CA SER A 248 4.38 -27.63 8.37
C SER A 248 4.42 -28.17 9.81
N ARG A 249 5.61 -28.27 10.40
CA ARG A 249 5.80 -28.67 11.80
C ARG A 249 6.00 -27.41 12.65
N PRO A 250 5.44 -27.35 13.87
CA PRO A 250 5.84 -26.36 14.86
C PRO A 250 7.37 -26.40 15.04
N THR A 251 8.02 -25.27 14.82
CA THR A 251 9.47 -25.11 14.99
C THR A 251 9.72 -24.13 16.13
N GLU A 252 10.91 -24.18 16.72
CA GLU A 252 11.34 -23.20 17.74
C GLU A 252 11.22 -21.76 17.24
N ALA A 253 11.50 -21.53 15.95
CA ALA A 253 11.34 -20.21 15.33
C ALA A 253 9.88 -19.72 15.32
N LEU A 254 8.91 -20.61 15.06
CA LEU A 254 7.48 -20.26 15.10
C LEU A 254 7.00 -20.00 16.54
N GLU A 255 7.54 -20.73 17.51
CA GLU A 255 7.24 -20.50 18.93
C GLU A 255 7.82 -19.16 19.41
N ALA A 256 9.07 -18.85 19.05
CA ALA A 256 9.68 -17.54 19.31
C ALA A 256 8.87 -16.40 18.67
N PHE A 257 8.46 -16.56 17.40
CA PHE A 257 7.58 -15.60 16.72
C PHE A 257 6.25 -15.44 17.45
N PHE A 258 5.61 -16.54 17.87
CA PHE A 258 4.34 -16.49 18.59
C PHE A 258 4.44 -15.71 19.90
N HIS A 259 5.51 -15.91 20.69
CA HIS A 259 5.70 -15.19 21.95
C HIS A 259 6.06 -13.71 21.76
N GLN A 260 6.76 -13.36 20.68
CA GLN A 260 7.12 -11.99 20.37
C GLN A 260 5.95 -11.19 19.77
N VAL A 261 5.25 -11.76 18.79
CA VAL A 261 4.21 -11.07 18.00
C VAL A 261 2.81 -11.23 18.61
N ARG A 262 2.58 -12.29 19.38
CA ARG A 262 1.30 -12.56 20.06
C ARG A 262 0.09 -12.53 19.11
N PRO A 263 0.18 -13.20 17.94
CA PRO A 263 -0.83 -13.07 16.89
C PRO A 263 -2.22 -13.59 17.32
N PRO A 264 -3.30 -13.22 16.59
CA PRO A 264 -4.64 -13.69 16.91
C PRO A 264 -4.75 -15.22 16.96
N ALA A 265 -5.42 -15.73 17.99
CA ALA A 265 -5.43 -17.17 18.30
C ALA A 265 -6.02 -18.08 17.20
N VAL A 266 -6.87 -17.58 16.29
CA VAL A 266 -7.64 -18.42 15.34
C VAL A 266 -6.76 -19.40 14.55
N GLY A 267 -5.71 -18.91 13.89
CA GLY A 267 -4.79 -19.74 13.14
C GLY A 267 -3.48 -20.02 13.88
N TRP A 268 -3.45 -19.82 15.21
CA TRP A 268 -2.31 -20.07 16.11
C TRP A 268 -2.67 -20.95 17.33
N ARG A 269 -3.86 -21.58 17.31
CA ARG A 269 -4.40 -22.43 18.41
C ARG A 269 -3.48 -23.56 18.89
N VAL A 270 -2.52 -23.99 18.08
CA VAL A 270 -1.55 -25.03 18.44
C VAL A 270 -0.59 -24.54 19.53
N PHE A 271 -0.32 -23.22 19.58
CA PHE A 271 0.60 -22.60 20.53
C PHE A 271 -0.13 -21.97 21.73
N THR A 272 -1.42 -21.64 21.59
CA THR A 272 -2.23 -20.97 22.63
C THR A 272 -2.37 -21.73 23.96
N PRO A 273 -2.47 -23.09 24.01
CA PRO A 273 -2.51 -23.83 25.27
C PRO A 273 -1.27 -23.64 26.15
N ARG A 274 -0.15 -23.16 25.57
CA ARG A 274 1.11 -22.91 26.28
C ARG A 274 1.22 -21.47 26.83
N ASP A 275 0.33 -20.56 26.44
CA ASP A 275 0.26 -19.18 26.94
C ASP A 275 -1.18 -18.62 26.88
N PRO A 276 -2.00 -18.82 27.94
CA PRO A 276 -3.40 -18.39 27.97
C PRO A 276 -3.59 -16.88 28.09
N ALA A 277 -2.56 -16.13 28.50
CA ALA A 277 -2.67 -14.71 28.88
C ALA A 277 -2.15 -13.74 27.81
N GLY A 278 -1.46 -14.25 26.78
CA GLY A 278 -0.62 -13.44 25.92
C GLY A 278 -1.08 -13.20 24.49
N HIS A 279 -2.30 -13.53 24.05
CA HIS A 279 -2.66 -13.40 22.62
C HIS A 279 -3.63 -12.25 22.33
N LEU A 280 -3.47 -11.62 21.17
CA LEU A 280 -4.45 -10.67 20.65
C LEU A 280 -5.75 -11.39 20.34
N ARG A 281 -6.90 -10.76 20.62
CA ARG A 281 -8.19 -11.28 20.18
C ARG A 281 -8.51 -10.70 18.80
N LEU A 282 -8.90 -11.55 17.86
CA LEU A 282 -9.24 -11.10 16.50
C LEU A 282 -10.31 -9.99 16.52
N ARG A 283 -11.29 -10.10 17.43
CA ARG A 283 -12.33 -9.08 17.61
C ARG A 283 -11.76 -7.72 18.03
N ASP A 284 -10.71 -7.70 18.86
CA ASP A 284 -10.12 -6.47 19.38
C ASP A 284 -9.26 -5.81 18.28
N VAL A 285 -8.54 -6.61 17.49
CA VAL A 285 -7.80 -6.16 16.29
C VAL A 285 -8.77 -5.60 15.25
N ALA A 286 -9.87 -6.31 14.97
CA ALA A 286 -10.89 -5.87 14.02
C ALA A 286 -11.58 -4.59 14.49
N ALA A 287 -11.86 -4.46 15.79
CA ALA A 287 -12.43 -3.24 16.36
C ALA A 287 -11.47 -2.04 16.24
N GLN A 288 -10.18 -2.23 16.52
CA GLN A 288 -9.18 -1.18 16.31
C GLN A 288 -9.08 -0.76 14.85
N TRP A 289 -8.99 -1.74 13.93
CA TRP A 289 -8.97 -1.46 12.50
C TRP A 289 -10.21 -0.68 12.06
N ALA A 290 -11.41 -1.10 12.50
CA ALA A 290 -12.66 -0.42 12.19
C ALA A 290 -12.71 1.01 12.73
N LEU A 291 -12.21 1.25 13.96
CA LEU A 291 -12.10 2.59 14.53
C LEU A 291 -11.16 3.48 13.71
N GLY A 292 -10.01 2.96 13.28
CA GLY A 292 -9.05 3.70 12.45
C GLY A 292 -9.61 4.05 11.07
N VAL A 293 -10.27 3.10 10.42
CA VAL A 293 -10.94 3.32 9.12
C VAL A 293 -12.08 4.33 9.27
N ALA A 294 -12.95 4.16 10.27
CA ALA A 294 -14.05 5.08 10.53
C ALA A 294 -13.56 6.49 10.82
N ALA A 295 -12.49 6.65 11.60
CA ALA A 295 -11.86 7.95 11.84
C ALA A 295 -11.37 8.59 10.53
N CYS A 296 -10.65 7.85 9.68
CA CYS A 296 -10.15 8.36 8.41
C CYS A 296 -11.28 8.80 7.47
N VAL A 297 -12.30 7.95 7.31
CA VAL A 297 -13.45 8.23 6.43
C VAL A 297 -14.24 9.43 6.95
N LEU A 298 -14.50 9.52 8.25
CA LEU A 298 -15.22 10.65 8.84
C LEU A 298 -14.42 11.95 8.78
N PHE A 299 -13.09 11.91 8.96
CA PHE A 299 -12.26 13.09 8.75
C PHE A 299 -12.31 13.57 7.30
N LEU A 300 -12.19 12.65 6.33
CA LEU A 300 -12.31 12.99 4.92
C LEU A 300 -13.70 13.58 4.62
N TYR A 301 -14.77 12.90 5.02
CA TYR A 301 -16.13 13.41 4.83
C TYR A 301 -16.36 14.77 5.52
N GLY A 302 -15.90 14.90 6.76
CA GLY A 302 -16.05 16.12 7.56
C GLY A 302 -15.34 17.31 6.94
N ILE A 303 -14.10 17.14 6.48
CA ILE A 303 -13.36 18.20 5.78
C ILE A 303 -14.05 18.54 4.46
N ALA A 304 -14.56 17.54 3.72
CA ALA A 304 -15.35 17.79 2.50
C ALA A 304 -16.54 18.71 2.78
N MET A 305 -17.31 18.41 3.81
CA MET A 305 -18.49 19.18 4.22
C MET A 305 -18.14 20.57 4.74
N LEU A 306 -17.01 20.72 5.45
CA LEU A 306 -16.54 22.03 5.90
C LEU A 306 -16.12 22.93 4.73
N LEU A 307 -15.53 22.36 3.69
CA LEU A 307 -15.06 23.10 2.52
C LEU A 307 -16.19 23.41 1.51
N PHE A 308 -17.08 22.45 1.27
CA PHE A 308 -18.02 22.51 0.14
C PHE A 308 -19.50 22.39 0.53
N GLY A 309 -19.81 22.08 1.80
CA GLY A 309 -21.15 21.76 2.25
C GLY A 309 -21.58 22.48 3.52
N PRO A 310 -22.60 21.95 4.22
CA PRO A 310 -23.06 22.51 5.48
C PRO A 310 -22.02 22.34 6.60
N ARG A 311 -21.64 23.46 7.23
CA ARG A 311 -20.57 23.50 8.23
C ARG A 311 -20.86 22.70 9.50
N LEU A 312 -22.12 22.65 9.93
CA LEU A 312 -22.53 21.93 11.15
C LEU A 312 -22.33 20.40 11.04
N PRO A 313 -22.86 19.71 10.01
CA PRO A 313 -22.53 18.31 9.73
C PRO A 313 -21.03 18.04 9.59
N GLY A 314 -20.29 18.95 8.92
CA GLY A 314 -18.85 18.82 8.77
C GLY A 314 -18.10 18.86 10.10
N ALA A 315 -18.41 19.83 10.96
CA ALA A 315 -17.83 19.95 12.29
C ALA A 315 -18.19 18.76 13.19
N ALA A 316 -19.44 18.29 13.12
CA ALA A 316 -19.89 17.11 13.85
C ALA A 316 -19.13 15.84 13.41
N ALA A 317 -18.96 15.63 12.11
CA ALA A 317 -18.20 14.50 11.57
C ALA A 317 -16.71 14.53 11.99
N CYS A 318 -16.06 15.70 11.93
CA CYS A 318 -14.69 15.86 12.41
C CYS A 318 -14.56 15.60 13.92
N THR A 319 -15.53 16.04 14.71
CA THR A 319 -15.55 15.82 16.17
C THR A 319 -15.72 14.32 16.47
N LEU A 320 -16.62 13.64 15.77
CA LEU A 320 -16.80 12.18 15.88
C LEU A 320 -15.53 11.42 15.47
N ALA A 321 -14.88 11.85 14.39
CA ALA A 321 -13.62 11.27 13.91
C ALA A 321 -12.49 11.41 14.95
N ALA A 322 -12.40 12.56 15.63
CA ALA A 322 -11.47 12.76 16.74
C ALA A 322 -11.81 11.82 17.91
N GLY A 323 -13.09 11.62 18.22
CA GLY A 323 -13.56 10.66 19.21
C GLY A 323 -13.11 9.22 18.91
N PHE A 324 -13.29 8.76 17.66
CA PHE A 324 -12.80 7.43 17.23
C PHE A 324 -11.28 7.32 17.24
N THR A 325 -10.56 8.40 16.93
CA THR A 325 -9.10 8.44 17.04
C THR A 325 -8.66 8.26 18.49
N VAL A 326 -9.30 8.96 19.44
CA VAL A 326 -9.01 8.79 20.87
C VAL A 326 -9.36 7.37 21.34
N ALA A 327 -10.48 6.81 20.89
CA ALA A 327 -10.86 5.43 21.18
C ALA A 327 -9.82 4.43 20.66
N PHE A 328 -9.34 4.62 19.42
CA PHE A 328 -8.28 3.83 18.81
C PHE A 328 -7.00 3.83 19.65
N PHE A 329 -6.56 5.00 20.14
CA PHE A 329 -5.38 5.08 21.01
C PHE A 329 -5.59 4.38 22.36
N ARG A 330 -6.77 4.52 22.97
CA ARG A 330 -7.08 3.93 24.29
C ARG A 330 -7.19 2.41 24.24
N THR A 331 -7.71 1.85 23.15
CA THR A 331 -7.74 0.40 22.95
C THR A 331 -6.39 -0.13 22.50
N GLY A 332 -5.63 0.66 21.72
CA GLY A 332 -4.26 0.40 21.27
C GLY A 332 -3.28 0.11 22.40
N GLN A 333 -3.29 0.94 23.44
CA GLN A 333 -2.38 0.80 24.59
C GLN A 333 -2.68 -0.41 25.50
N LYS A 334 -3.83 -1.06 25.32
CA LYS A 334 -4.26 -2.22 26.12
C LYS A 334 -4.00 -3.56 25.44
N MET A 335 -3.52 -3.54 24.19
CA MET A 335 -3.21 -4.70 23.37
C MET A 335 -1.70 -4.90 23.31
#